data_AF-A0A8B8G7U5-F1
#
_entry.id   AF-A0A8B8G7U5-F1
#
_cell.length_a   1.000
_cell.length_b   1.000
_cell.length_c   1.000
_cell.angle_alpha   90.00
_cell.angle_beta   90.00
_cell.angle_gamma   90.00
#
_symmetry.space_group_name_H-M   'P 1'
#
loop_
_entity.id
_entity.type
_entity.pdbx_description
1 polymer ?
#
loop_
_entity_poly.entity_id
_entity_poly.type
_entity_poly.pdbx_seq_one_letter_code
_entity_poly.pdbx_strand_id
1 'polypeptide(L)'
;MNDFIEEVRDLILNGITVELFNKDKQLVNLKKKIAIDAFCCDVPAKAFLLKTKGHTGFYSCSRCSVQGTFLLRRVCFPDLECSKRTHQDFLNKIQEQHHTPGHITNIINIPDIDVVQNFSIDYMHCVILGVMKKMLMLWKGSGEIGRVGVNKQKLPSNLVKQISTRLISLKKYIPSDFSRKPRSLDELSRWKATELRQFLLYTGPVVLYLQVSKKIYYNFLYLNVAMTIFLSPNFNHLALDAQALMVNFVKQFGKLYGNKFISNNVHSLIHLYDDYEKYGSLDQVSCFKFENYMSKLKKMVRKNEKPLQQVVKRYWEQCNLKFDHETTMYFNNDNIRPKFEKLHTEGPLIRDMASPQYKILILEKIIIKIHSDSDSYASVNTNGETNIIKIVNICYNSLLKKEVILGRKFETVECFFKKPIKSSDIGVYKISNYSKKVEMWNIGDLKVKYAVLPIDENVSVGTPIIHFNN
;
A
#
# COMPACT_ATOMS: atom_id res chain seq x y z
N MET A 1 -3.09 -5.61 30.06
CA MET A 1 -3.55 -6.58 29.03
C MET A 1 -4.85 -7.22 29.47
N ASN A 2 -4.94 -7.76 30.69
CA ASN A 2 -6.22 -8.26 31.21
C ASN A 2 -7.30 -7.17 31.21
N ASP A 3 -6.98 -5.95 31.65
CA ASP A 3 -7.94 -4.82 31.62
C ASP A 3 -8.51 -4.57 30.21
N PHE A 4 -7.67 -4.61 29.18
CA PHE A 4 -8.10 -4.48 27.78
C PHE A 4 -9.01 -5.63 27.34
N ILE A 5 -8.70 -6.87 27.75
CA ILE A 5 -9.51 -8.05 27.40
C ILE A 5 -10.88 -7.98 28.06
N GLU A 6 -10.94 -7.62 29.34
CA GLU A 6 -12.19 -7.45 30.08
C GLU A 6 -13.04 -6.34 29.47
N GLU A 7 -12.45 -5.16 29.23
CA GLU A 7 -13.15 -4.01 28.62
C GLU A 7 -13.69 -4.36 27.23
N VAL A 8 -12.87 -4.96 26.35
CA VAL A 8 -13.31 -5.29 25.01
C VAL A 8 -14.34 -6.42 25.00
N ARG A 9 -14.22 -7.40 25.91
CA ARG A 9 -15.22 -8.45 26.07
C ARG A 9 -16.56 -7.85 26.49
N ASP A 10 -16.57 -6.93 27.45
CA ASP A 10 -17.78 -6.20 27.85
C ASP A 10 -18.39 -5.44 26.67
N LEU A 11 -17.58 -4.67 25.94
CA LEU A 11 -18.02 -3.90 24.77
C LEU A 11 -18.60 -4.79 23.65
N ILE A 12 -18.01 -5.97 23.40
CA ILE A 12 -18.52 -6.91 22.38
C ILE A 12 -19.86 -7.52 22.82
N LEU A 13 -19.97 -7.95 24.08
CA LEU A 13 -21.18 -8.61 24.60
C LEU A 13 -22.34 -7.63 24.80
N ASN A 14 -22.03 -6.45 25.36
CA ASN A 14 -23.05 -5.49 25.79
C ASN A 14 -23.26 -4.36 24.77
N GLY A 15 -22.31 -4.11 23.87
CA GLY A 15 -22.36 -3.01 22.92
C GLY A 15 -22.18 -1.64 23.57
N ILE A 16 -22.41 -0.58 22.79
CA ILE A 16 -22.45 0.80 23.27
C ILE A 16 -23.79 1.44 22.92
N THR A 17 -24.29 2.32 23.78
CA THR A 17 -25.45 3.16 23.49
C THR A 17 -24.94 4.51 23.00
N VAL A 18 -25.34 4.91 21.80
CA VAL A 18 -24.95 6.19 21.20
C VAL A 18 -26.21 7.02 20.99
N GLU A 19 -26.19 8.25 21.50
CA GLU A 19 -27.25 9.23 21.29
C GLU A 19 -26.97 9.98 19.98
N LEU A 20 -27.92 9.94 19.05
CA LEU A 20 -27.79 10.56 17.73
C LEU A 20 -29.04 11.35 17.39
N PHE A 21 -28.88 12.48 16.71
CA PHE A 21 -30.00 13.20 16.12
C PHE A 21 -30.46 12.48 14.85
N ASN A 22 -31.76 12.18 14.75
CA ASN A 22 -32.34 11.69 13.50
C ASN A 22 -32.50 12.84 12.48
N LYS A 23 -32.99 12.53 11.28
CA LYS A 23 -33.22 13.54 10.22
C LYS A 23 -34.18 14.65 10.65
N ASP A 24 -35.05 14.36 11.61
CA ASP A 24 -36.03 15.29 12.19
C ASP A 24 -35.49 16.04 13.42
N LYS A 25 -34.18 15.96 13.68
CA LYS A 25 -33.49 16.58 14.83
C LYS A 25 -34.01 16.12 16.20
N GLN A 26 -34.58 14.92 16.28
CA GLN A 26 -34.92 14.29 17.54
C GLN A 26 -33.76 13.41 18.03
N LEU A 27 -33.52 13.43 19.33
CA LEU A 27 -32.49 12.62 19.97
C LEU A 27 -32.98 11.17 20.07
N VAL A 28 -32.21 10.24 19.51
CA VAL A 28 -32.52 8.81 19.49
C VAL A 28 -31.34 8.02 20.05
N ASN A 29 -31.64 7.08 20.95
CA ASN A 29 -30.66 6.18 21.52
C ASN A 29 -30.52 4.92 20.66
N LEU A 30 -29.35 4.73 20.06
CA LEU A 30 -29.05 3.57 19.24
C LEU A 30 -28.03 2.67 19.93
N LYS A 31 -28.44 1.43 20.20
CA LYS A 31 -27.53 0.39 20.67
C LYS A 31 -26.72 -0.15 19.49
N LYS A 32 -25.40 -0.03 19.56
CA LYS A 32 -24.46 -0.50 18.55
C LYS A 32 -23.64 -1.67 19.10
N LYS A 33 -23.58 -2.76 18.34
CA LYS A 33 -22.67 -3.87 18.64
C LYS A 33 -21.24 -3.46 18.26
N ILE A 34 -20.29 -3.87 19.09
CA ILE A 34 -18.87 -3.70 18.82
C ILE A 34 -18.30 -5.05 18.39
N ALA A 35 -17.42 -5.01 17.40
CA ALA A 35 -16.63 -6.17 16.97
C ALA A 35 -15.20 -5.71 16.71
N ILE A 36 -14.22 -6.58 16.98
CA ILE A 36 -12.84 -6.33 16.56
C ILE A 36 -12.70 -6.79 15.11
N ASP A 37 -12.29 -5.86 14.25
CA ASP A 37 -12.01 -6.14 12.86
C ASP A 37 -10.68 -6.91 12.70
N ALA A 38 -9.56 -6.28 13.05
CA ALA A 38 -8.22 -6.87 12.92
C ALA A 38 -7.22 -6.38 13.99
N PHE A 39 -6.25 -7.24 14.30
CA PHE A 39 -5.03 -6.90 15.04
C PHE A 39 -3.88 -6.65 14.06
N CYS A 40 -3.51 -5.38 13.90
CA CYS A 40 -2.40 -4.94 13.06
C CYS A 40 -1.15 -4.74 13.93
N CYS A 41 -0.16 -5.61 13.79
CA CYS A 41 1.09 -5.51 14.54
C CYS A 41 2.25 -6.18 13.80
N ASP A 42 3.48 -5.75 14.11
CA ASP A 42 4.68 -6.40 13.60
C ASP A 42 4.86 -7.81 14.20
N VAL A 43 5.80 -8.60 13.65
CA VAL A 43 5.99 -9.99 14.07
C VAL A 43 6.42 -10.11 15.55
N PRO A 44 7.35 -9.27 16.08
CA PRO A 44 7.65 -9.26 17.51
C PRO A 44 6.44 -8.97 18.41
N ALA A 45 5.64 -7.94 18.12
CA ALA A 45 4.46 -7.63 18.92
C ALA A 45 3.41 -8.73 18.80
N LYS A 46 3.20 -9.30 17.61
CA LYS A 46 2.31 -10.45 17.41
C LYS A 46 2.74 -11.64 18.28
N ALA A 47 4.03 -11.98 18.26
CA ALA A 47 4.57 -13.09 19.04
C ALA A 47 4.40 -12.86 20.56
N PHE A 48 4.60 -11.62 21.01
CA PHE A 48 4.36 -11.24 22.40
C PHE A 48 2.89 -11.38 22.80
N LEU A 49 1.98 -10.83 21.99
CA LEU A 49 0.53 -10.88 22.23
C LEU A 49 0.01 -12.32 22.25
N LEU A 50 0.46 -13.15 21.31
CA LEU A 50 -0.01 -14.53 21.16
C LEU A 50 0.76 -15.54 22.02
N LYS A 51 1.82 -15.11 22.71
CA LYS A 51 2.74 -16.01 23.45
C LYS A 51 3.31 -17.11 22.54
N THR A 52 3.82 -16.72 21.38
CA THR A 52 4.41 -17.63 20.37
C THR A 52 5.88 -17.32 20.11
N LYS A 53 6.58 -18.23 19.42
CA LYS A 53 7.97 -18.02 19.04
C LYS A 53 8.09 -16.83 18.08
N GLY A 54 9.04 -15.94 18.39
CA GLY A 54 9.37 -14.81 17.52
C GLY A 54 9.99 -15.23 16.18
N HIS A 55 10.15 -14.27 15.27
CA HIS A 55 10.58 -14.45 13.88
C HIS A 55 11.91 -15.20 13.64
N THR A 56 12.75 -15.38 14.67
CA THR A 56 14.01 -16.14 14.62
C THR A 56 13.86 -17.59 15.06
N GLY A 57 12.71 -18.00 15.59
CA GLY A 57 12.45 -19.37 16.03
C GLY A 57 12.16 -20.31 14.88
N PHE A 58 12.48 -21.61 15.07
CA PHE A 58 12.20 -22.67 14.09
C PHE A 58 10.71 -22.83 13.77
N TYR A 59 9.82 -22.60 14.74
CA TYR A 59 8.38 -22.74 14.55
C TYR A 59 7.68 -21.38 14.66
N SER A 60 8.10 -20.42 13.82
CA SER A 60 7.69 -19.01 13.96
C SER A 60 6.66 -18.52 12.93
N CYS A 61 6.29 -19.34 11.94
CA CYS A 61 5.21 -18.94 11.04
C CYS A 61 3.89 -18.93 11.80
N SER A 62 3.12 -17.84 11.73
CA SER A 62 1.81 -17.73 12.40
C SER A 62 0.69 -18.43 11.64
N ARG A 63 0.87 -18.71 10.33
CA ARG A 63 -0.18 -19.21 9.43
C ARG A 63 -0.06 -20.68 9.04
N CYS A 64 1.10 -21.30 9.23
CA CYS A 64 1.30 -22.71 8.91
C CYS A 64 2.27 -23.40 9.87
N SER A 65 2.27 -24.72 9.83
CA SER A 65 3.06 -25.62 10.69
C SER A 65 4.53 -25.77 10.28
N VAL A 66 5.02 -25.01 9.29
CA VAL A 66 6.38 -25.15 8.76
C VAL A 66 7.44 -25.17 9.86
N GLN A 67 8.36 -26.12 9.76
CA GLN A 67 9.58 -26.13 10.56
C GLN A 67 10.70 -25.41 9.80
N GLY A 68 11.31 -24.43 10.45
CA GLY A 68 12.48 -23.74 9.93
C GLY A 68 13.69 -24.66 9.86
N THR A 69 14.60 -24.35 8.96
CA THR A 69 15.91 -25.00 8.81
C THR A 69 17.02 -23.98 9.12
N PHE A 70 18.13 -24.44 9.71
CA PHE A 70 19.25 -23.57 10.04
C PHE A 70 20.31 -23.62 8.94
N LEU A 71 20.42 -22.56 8.13
CA LEU A 71 21.37 -22.45 7.03
C LEU A 71 22.21 -21.19 7.18
N LEU A 72 23.54 -21.32 7.08
CA LEU A 72 24.49 -20.20 7.16
C LEU A 72 24.21 -19.24 8.34
N ARG A 73 24.10 -19.80 9.55
CA ARG A 73 23.86 -19.08 10.82
C ARG A 73 22.51 -18.36 10.92
N ARG A 74 21.49 -18.82 10.18
CA ARG A 74 20.16 -18.20 10.13
C ARG A 74 19.07 -19.26 10.04
N VAL A 75 17.94 -19.01 10.70
CA VAL A 75 16.71 -19.81 10.49
C VAL A 75 16.02 -19.34 9.21
N CYS A 76 15.65 -20.30 8.36
CA CYS A 76 14.99 -20.05 7.08
C CYS A 76 13.89 -21.10 6.80
N PHE A 77 12.97 -20.76 5.91
CA PHE A 77 11.71 -21.49 5.69
C PHE A 77 11.53 -21.83 4.20
N PRO A 78 12.44 -22.64 3.62
CA PRO A 78 12.39 -22.95 2.19
C PRO A 78 11.25 -23.88 1.80
N ASP A 79 10.74 -24.66 2.76
CA ASP A 79 9.59 -25.52 2.56
C ASP A 79 8.29 -24.69 2.53
N LEU A 80 7.48 -24.94 1.51
CA LEU A 80 6.20 -24.27 1.26
C LEU A 80 5.03 -25.24 1.33
N GLU A 81 5.29 -26.56 1.40
CA GLU A 81 4.28 -27.61 1.42
C GLU A 81 4.02 -28.01 2.87
N CYS A 82 3.24 -27.19 3.57
CA CYS A 82 2.94 -27.37 4.98
C CYS A 82 1.46 -27.14 5.27
N SER A 83 0.97 -27.75 6.34
CA SER A 83 -0.43 -27.57 6.74
C SER A 83 -0.68 -26.15 7.24
N LYS A 84 -1.80 -25.56 6.80
CA LYS A 84 -2.30 -24.30 7.35
C LYS A 84 -2.65 -24.52 8.82
N ARG A 85 -2.31 -23.54 9.66
CA ARG A 85 -2.69 -23.54 11.08
C ARG A 85 -4.11 -23.03 11.20
N THR A 86 -4.93 -23.70 11.99
CA THR A 86 -6.28 -23.22 12.33
C THR A 86 -6.33 -22.63 13.75
N HIS A 87 -7.39 -21.90 14.06
CA HIS A 87 -7.67 -21.46 15.43
C HIS A 87 -7.69 -22.64 16.41
N GLN A 88 -8.35 -23.73 16.03
CA GLN A 88 -8.48 -24.91 16.89
C GLN A 88 -7.12 -25.58 17.13
N ASP A 89 -6.27 -25.68 16.10
CA ASP A 89 -4.91 -26.21 16.26
C ASP A 89 -4.08 -25.38 17.24
N PHE A 90 -4.27 -24.06 17.21
CA PHE A 90 -3.61 -23.13 18.11
C PHE A 90 -4.11 -23.29 19.56
N LEU A 91 -5.43 -23.41 19.77
CA LEU A 91 -6.02 -23.63 21.10
C LEU A 91 -5.56 -24.95 21.71
N ASN A 92 -5.59 -26.02 20.90
CA ASN A 92 -5.19 -27.36 21.30
C ASN A 92 -3.68 -27.55 21.39
N LYS A 93 -2.89 -26.53 21.03
CA LYS A 93 -1.42 -26.56 20.98
C LYS A 93 -0.87 -27.77 20.20
N ILE A 94 -1.50 -28.11 19.07
CA ILE A 94 -1.09 -29.27 18.23
C ILE A 94 0.40 -29.20 17.86
N GLN A 95 0.93 -27.99 17.67
CA GLN A 95 2.37 -27.73 17.52
C GLN A 95 2.93 -27.00 18.73
N GLU A 96 3.21 -27.74 19.81
CA GLU A 96 3.69 -27.18 21.08
C GLU A 96 4.91 -26.26 20.91
N GLN A 97 5.82 -26.59 20.01
CA GLN A 97 7.07 -25.83 19.79
C GLN A 97 6.83 -24.42 19.21
N HIS A 98 5.64 -24.15 18.66
CA HIS A 98 5.21 -22.83 18.21
C HIS A 98 4.94 -21.88 19.38
N HIS A 99 4.56 -22.42 20.54
CA HIS A 99 4.18 -21.65 21.71
C HIS A 99 5.40 -21.36 22.59
N THR A 100 5.35 -20.26 23.34
CA THR A 100 6.28 -20.07 24.47
C THR A 100 5.84 -20.96 25.64
N PRO A 101 6.77 -21.37 26.53
CA PRO A 101 6.41 -22.12 27.73
C PRO A 101 5.31 -21.43 28.55
N GLY A 102 4.41 -22.22 29.14
CA GLY A 102 3.34 -21.74 30.02
C GLY A 102 1.94 -21.71 29.39
N HIS A 103 1.06 -20.94 30.01
CA HIS A 103 -0.34 -20.80 29.59
C HIS A 103 -0.45 -20.07 28.25
N ILE A 104 -1.46 -20.46 27.47
CA ILE A 104 -1.85 -19.79 26.23
C ILE A 104 -2.16 -18.29 26.47
N THR A 105 -2.20 -17.49 25.40
CA THR A 105 -2.56 -16.08 25.51
C THR A 105 -3.99 -15.90 26.00
N ASN A 106 -4.23 -14.89 26.85
CA ASN A 106 -5.58 -14.56 27.31
C ASN A 106 -6.43 -13.92 26.20
N ILE A 107 -5.83 -13.56 25.05
CA ILE A 107 -6.53 -12.99 23.90
C ILE A 107 -7.58 -13.95 23.35
N ILE A 108 -7.42 -15.27 23.55
CA ILE A 108 -8.43 -16.28 23.18
C ILE A 108 -9.76 -16.11 23.93
N ASN A 109 -9.78 -15.37 25.05
CA ASN A 109 -10.98 -15.16 25.84
C ASN A 109 -11.86 -14.02 25.30
N ILE A 110 -11.39 -13.31 24.28
CA ILE A 110 -12.19 -12.29 23.60
C ILE A 110 -13.17 -13.03 22.67
N PRO A 111 -14.48 -12.76 22.76
CA PRO A 111 -15.49 -13.39 21.92
C PRO A 111 -15.22 -13.17 20.42
N ASP A 112 -15.59 -14.15 19.60
CA ASP A 112 -15.54 -14.10 18.13
C ASP A 112 -14.17 -13.81 17.52
N ILE A 113 -13.08 -14.08 18.26
CA ILE A 113 -11.71 -13.98 17.74
C ILE A 113 -11.18 -15.32 17.25
N ASP A 114 -10.72 -15.32 16.00
CA ASP A 114 -9.77 -16.29 15.47
C ASP A 114 -8.35 -15.70 15.54
N VAL A 115 -7.52 -16.15 16.48
CA VAL A 115 -6.14 -15.63 16.63
C VAL A 115 -5.22 -15.87 15.43
N VAL A 116 -5.55 -16.80 14.53
CA VAL A 116 -4.81 -17.01 13.28
C VAL A 116 -5.26 -16.00 12.24
N GLN A 117 -6.57 -15.81 12.05
CA GLN A 117 -7.14 -14.98 10.98
C GLN A 117 -7.33 -13.50 11.36
N ASN A 118 -7.60 -13.17 12.62
CA ASN A 118 -7.76 -11.78 13.09
C ASN A 118 -6.42 -11.06 13.28
N PHE A 119 -5.30 -11.79 13.35
CA PHE A 119 -3.97 -11.19 13.38
C PHE A 119 -3.39 -11.11 11.96
N SER A 120 -3.60 -9.97 11.29
CA SER A 120 -3.13 -9.74 9.92
C SER A 120 -1.61 -9.75 9.82
N ILE A 121 -1.07 -10.25 8.71
CA ILE A 121 0.33 -10.06 8.34
C ILE A 121 0.46 -8.62 7.84
N ASP A 122 1.01 -7.75 8.67
CA ASP A 122 1.23 -6.37 8.26
C ASP A 122 2.23 -6.30 7.09
N TYR A 123 1.71 -5.94 5.91
CA TYR A 123 2.50 -5.90 4.68
C TYR A 123 3.56 -4.79 4.71
N MET A 124 3.38 -3.75 5.53
CA MET A 124 4.38 -2.70 5.69
C MET A 124 5.67 -3.29 6.29
N HIS A 125 5.57 -4.03 7.39
CA HIS A 125 6.72 -4.68 8.02
C HIS A 125 7.18 -5.92 7.23
N CYS A 126 6.25 -6.75 6.76
CA CYS A 126 6.54 -8.00 6.09
C CYS A 126 7.12 -7.78 4.68
N VAL A 127 6.35 -7.14 3.80
CA VAL A 127 6.69 -7.00 2.38
C VAL A 127 7.65 -5.85 2.15
N ILE A 128 7.30 -4.66 2.64
CA ILE A 128 8.04 -3.43 2.29
C ILE A 128 9.37 -3.36 3.04
N LEU A 129 9.32 -3.31 4.38
CA LEU A 129 10.52 -3.22 5.21
C LEU A 129 11.29 -4.53 5.29
N GLY A 130 10.61 -5.66 5.12
CA GLY A 130 11.20 -7.00 5.14
C GLY A 130 11.73 -7.44 3.79
N VAL A 131 10.84 -7.79 2.85
CA VAL A 131 11.20 -8.44 1.58
C VAL A 131 11.82 -7.47 0.58
N MET A 132 11.17 -6.34 0.29
CA MET A 132 11.64 -5.38 -0.71
C MET A 132 12.99 -4.78 -0.29
N LYS A 133 13.11 -4.34 0.98
CA LYS A 133 14.39 -3.87 1.52
C LYS A 133 15.47 -4.94 1.43
N LYS A 134 15.17 -6.20 1.76
CA LYS A 134 16.12 -7.32 1.62
C LYS A 134 16.59 -7.50 0.18
N MET A 135 15.69 -7.49 -0.80
CA MET A 135 16.04 -7.62 -2.22
C MET A 135 17.02 -6.52 -2.65
N LEU A 136 16.74 -5.26 -2.30
CA LEU A 136 17.63 -4.14 -2.61
C LEU A 136 19.00 -4.28 -1.91
N MET A 137 19.04 -4.74 -0.66
CA MET A 137 20.28 -4.97 0.08
C MET A 137 21.11 -6.13 -0.50
N LEU A 138 20.44 -7.18 -1.01
CA LEU A 138 21.09 -8.26 -1.75
C LEU A 138 21.70 -7.74 -3.07
N TRP A 139 20.99 -6.88 -3.79
CA TRP A 139 21.49 -6.32 -5.05
C TRP A 139 22.66 -5.36 -4.82
N LYS A 140 22.56 -4.45 -3.84
CA LYS A 140 23.64 -3.51 -3.49
C LYS A 140 24.85 -4.25 -2.92
N GLY A 141 24.64 -5.33 -2.17
CA GLY A 141 25.69 -6.12 -1.55
C GLY A 141 26.39 -5.40 -0.40
N SER A 142 25.65 -5.03 0.64
CA SER A 142 26.17 -4.40 1.86
C SER A 142 26.29 -5.40 3.03
N GLY A 143 27.35 -5.27 3.83
CA GLY A 143 27.61 -6.11 5.01
C GLY A 143 27.95 -7.55 4.68
N GLU A 144 27.72 -8.48 5.62
CA GLU A 144 27.98 -9.92 5.41
C GLU A 144 27.14 -10.53 4.27
N ILE A 145 25.98 -9.94 3.99
CA ILE A 145 25.08 -10.32 2.89
C ILE A 145 25.71 -10.00 1.52
N GLY A 146 26.69 -9.09 1.46
CA GLY A 146 27.38 -8.70 0.23
C GLY A 146 28.56 -9.57 -0.17
N ARG A 147 28.97 -10.55 0.65
CA ARG A 147 30.09 -11.44 0.32
C ARG A 147 29.69 -12.37 -0.83
N VAL A 148 30.51 -12.41 -1.88
CA VAL A 148 30.22 -13.16 -3.13
C VAL A 148 29.99 -14.66 -2.87
N GLY A 149 30.65 -15.24 -1.87
CA GLY A 149 30.41 -16.63 -1.44
C GLY A 149 29.04 -16.90 -0.82
N VAL A 150 28.34 -15.86 -0.35
CA VAL A 150 27.04 -15.96 0.34
C VAL A 150 25.89 -15.50 -0.58
N ASN A 151 26.13 -14.47 -1.39
CA ASN A 151 25.13 -13.85 -2.27
C ASN A 151 25.61 -13.80 -3.71
N LYS A 152 25.05 -14.69 -4.54
CA LYS A 152 25.35 -14.82 -5.97
C LYS A 152 24.66 -13.77 -6.85
N GLN A 153 23.78 -12.93 -6.28
CA GLN A 153 22.96 -11.96 -7.03
C GLN A 153 23.30 -10.50 -6.70
N LYS A 154 24.50 -10.26 -6.17
CA LYS A 154 25.03 -8.90 -6.03
C LYS A 154 25.20 -8.30 -7.43
N LEU A 155 24.67 -7.09 -7.62
CA LEU A 155 24.81 -6.36 -8.87
C LEU A 155 26.19 -5.69 -8.96
N PRO A 156 26.76 -5.53 -10.16
CA PRO A 156 27.97 -4.73 -10.35
C PRO A 156 27.77 -3.29 -9.87
N SER A 157 28.83 -2.67 -9.31
CA SER A 157 28.76 -1.31 -8.77
C SER A 157 28.27 -0.29 -9.80
N ASN A 158 28.74 -0.40 -11.06
CA ASN A 158 28.31 0.47 -12.15
C ASN A 158 26.81 0.33 -12.45
N LEU A 159 26.26 -0.88 -12.37
CA LEU A 159 24.83 -1.13 -12.58
C LEU A 159 24.01 -0.54 -11.42
N VAL A 160 24.47 -0.66 -10.18
CA VAL A 160 23.84 0.00 -9.02
C VAL A 160 23.82 1.52 -9.21
N LYS A 161 24.95 2.11 -9.64
CA LYS A 161 25.04 3.54 -9.95
C LYS A 161 24.09 3.95 -11.07
N GLN A 162 23.98 3.17 -12.13
CA GLN A 162 23.05 3.41 -13.23
C GLN A 162 21.58 3.39 -12.76
N ILE A 163 21.20 2.41 -11.94
CA ILE A 163 19.84 2.35 -11.35
C ILE A 163 19.60 3.58 -10.46
N SER A 164 20.57 4.00 -9.64
CA SER A 164 20.48 5.21 -8.83
C SER A 164 20.30 6.48 -9.67
N THR A 165 21.05 6.63 -10.76
CA THR A 165 20.90 7.77 -11.68
C THR A 165 19.50 7.78 -12.31
N ARG A 166 18.99 6.63 -12.76
CA ARG A 166 17.62 6.51 -13.28
C ARG A 166 16.60 6.91 -12.21
N LEU A 167 16.71 6.41 -10.98
CA LEU A 167 15.82 6.80 -9.87
C LEU A 167 15.80 8.32 -9.64
N ILE A 168 16.98 8.96 -9.60
CA ILE A 168 17.08 10.41 -9.41
C ILE A 168 16.43 11.17 -10.57
N SER A 169 16.62 10.71 -11.82
CA SER A 169 16.00 11.32 -13.00
C SER A 169 14.47 11.28 -12.96
N LEU A 170 13.89 10.27 -12.27
CA LEU A 170 12.45 10.13 -12.14
C LEU A 170 11.81 11.15 -11.18
N LYS A 171 12.58 11.85 -10.33
CA LYS A 171 12.06 12.75 -9.28
C LYS A 171 11.01 13.76 -9.79
N LYS A 172 11.24 14.35 -10.97
CA LYS A 172 10.35 15.36 -11.57
C LYS A 172 9.05 14.79 -12.14
N TYR A 173 9.00 13.48 -12.39
CA TYR A 173 7.83 12.79 -12.95
C TYR A 173 6.94 12.15 -11.87
N ILE A 174 7.31 12.29 -10.60
CA ILE A 174 6.51 11.75 -9.50
C ILE A 174 5.37 12.72 -9.19
N PRO A 175 4.12 12.27 -9.17
CA PRO A 175 2.97 13.08 -8.76
C PRO A 175 3.07 13.60 -7.32
N SER A 176 2.20 14.53 -6.95
CA SER A 176 2.09 15.06 -5.58
C SER A 176 1.39 14.10 -4.60
N ASP A 177 0.78 13.02 -5.10
CA ASP A 177 0.21 11.93 -4.28
C ASP A 177 1.29 11.20 -3.45
N PHE A 178 2.54 11.27 -3.88
CA PHE A 178 3.65 10.64 -3.18
C PHE A 178 4.32 11.62 -2.21
N SER A 179 4.27 11.30 -0.92
CA SER A 179 4.92 12.08 0.14
C SER A 179 6.44 12.19 -0.01
N ARG A 180 7.08 11.32 -0.79
CA ARG A 180 8.53 11.28 -1.00
C ARG A 180 8.88 11.04 -2.46
N LYS A 181 9.98 11.64 -2.88
CA LYS A 181 10.57 11.45 -4.21
C LYS A 181 11.66 10.36 -4.14
N PRO A 182 11.94 9.63 -5.24
CA PRO A 182 12.97 8.62 -5.31
C PRO A 182 14.35 9.15 -4.92
N ARG A 183 15.15 8.31 -4.27
CA ARG A 183 16.53 8.61 -3.86
C ARG A 183 17.52 7.62 -4.47
N SER A 184 18.82 7.89 -4.30
CA SER A 184 19.86 6.93 -4.69
C SER A 184 19.77 5.66 -3.83
N LEU A 185 20.17 4.51 -4.39
CA LEU A 185 20.41 3.29 -3.62
C LEU A 185 21.57 3.43 -2.63
N ASP A 186 22.41 4.46 -2.76
CA ASP A 186 23.45 4.78 -1.77
C ASP A 186 22.84 5.09 -0.40
N GLU A 187 21.67 5.74 -0.39
CA GLU A 187 20.91 6.11 0.81
C GLU A 187 19.95 5.02 1.30
N LEU A 188 19.99 3.82 0.73
CA LEU A 188 19.02 2.73 0.98
C LEU A 188 18.79 2.43 2.47
N SER A 189 19.82 2.57 3.32
CA SER A 189 19.68 2.36 4.77
C SER A 189 18.71 3.35 5.42
N ARG A 190 18.57 4.54 4.85
CA ARG A 190 17.71 5.65 5.31
C ARG A 190 16.35 5.70 4.61
N TRP A 191 16.06 4.78 3.69
CA TRP A 191 14.76 4.73 3.02
C TRP A 191 13.66 4.32 3.99
N LYS A 192 12.55 5.07 3.97
CA LYS A 192 11.34 4.77 4.72
C LYS A 192 10.45 3.78 3.97
N ALA A 193 9.49 3.20 4.67
CA ALA A 193 8.52 2.26 4.09
C ALA A 193 7.81 2.84 2.86
N THR A 194 7.42 4.12 2.87
CA THR A 194 6.75 4.76 1.72
C THR A 194 7.63 4.82 0.46
N GLU A 195 8.96 4.93 0.60
CA GLU A 195 9.89 4.99 -0.53
C GLU A 195 10.14 3.60 -1.11
N LEU A 196 10.25 2.59 -0.23
CA LEU A 196 10.31 1.18 -0.62
C LEU A 196 9.00 0.73 -1.30
N ARG A 197 7.84 1.20 -0.82
CA ARG A 197 6.54 0.99 -1.45
C ARG A 197 6.48 1.62 -2.84
N GLN A 198 6.93 2.87 -2.97
CA GLN A 198 7.03 3.55 -4.27
C GLN A 198 7.95 2.79 -5.23
N PHE A 199 9.09 2.28 -4.75
CA PHE A 199 9.97 1.43 -5.54
C PHE A 199 9.28 0.13 -5.97
N LEU A 200 8.64 -0.58 -5.05
CA LEU A 200 7.98 -1.84 -5.35
C LEU A 200 6.92 -1.68 -6.42
N LEU A 201 6.10 -0.63 -6.35
CA LEU A 201 4.87 -0.52 -7.14
C LEU A 201 5.02 0.34 -8.41
N TYR A 202 5.91 1.34 -8.42
CA TYR A 202 5.97 2.32 -9.51
C TYR A 202 7.36 2.44 -10.12
N THR A 203 8.38 2.80 -9.33
CA THR A 203 9.68 3.14 -9.93
C THR A 203 10.55 1.92 -10.23
N GLY A 204 10.44 0.85 -9.44
CA GLY A 204 11.17 -0.41 -9.63
C GLY A 204 10.94 -1.06 -11.00
N PRO A 205 9.67 -1.27 -11.45
CA PRO A 205 9.39 -1.83 -12.76
C PRO A 205 10.07 -1.07 -13.91
N VAL A 206 10.18 0.25 -13.78
CA VAL A 206 10.75 1.18 -14.77
C VAL A 206 12.28 1.19 -14.72
N VAL A 207 12.87 1.39 -13.55
CA VAL A 207 14.34 1.55 -13.43
C VAL A 207 15.10 0.23 -13.61
N LEU A 208 14.45 -0.91 -13.37
CA LEU A 208 15.04 -2.24 -13.59
C LEU A 208 14.84 -2.74 -15.03
N TYR A 209 13.91 -2.14 -15.78
CA TYR A 209 13.59 -2.54 -17.14
C TYR A 209 14.83 -2.47 -18.05
N LEU A 210 15.16 -3.62 -18.66
CA LEU A 210 16.34 -3.83 -19.51
C LEU A 210 17.70 -3.53 -18.85
N GLN A 211 17.76 -3.44 -17.50
CA GLN A 211 19.01 -3.19 -16.77
C GLN A 211 19.54 -4.43 -16.06
N VAL A 212 18.66 -5.21 -15.45
CA VAL A 212 19.02 -6.43 -14.71
C VAL A 212 18.73 -7.67 -15.55
N SER A 213 19.28 -8.81 -15.14
CA SER A 213 19.01 -10.08 -15.82
C SER A 213 17.51 -10.39 -15.84
N LYS A 214 17.03 -11.06 -16.90
CA LYS A 214 15.62 -11.46 -17.03
C LYS A 214 15.11 -12.23 -15.81
N LYS A 215 15.97 -13.06 -15.18
CA LYS A 215 15.64 -13.83 -13.96
C LYS A 215 15.36 -12.89 -12.77
N ILE A 216 16.20 -11.89 -12.54
CA ILE A 216 15.98 -10.90 -11.47
C ILE A 216 14.73 -10.07 -11.75
N TYR A 217 14.57 -9.60 -12.99
CA TYR A 217 13.43 -8.76 -13.37
C TYR A 217 12.10 -9.50 -13.20
N TYR A 218 11.98 -10.73 -13.71
CA TYR A 218 10.75 -11.51 -13.55
C TYR A 218 10.47 -11.88 -12.10
N ASN A 219 11.50 -12.22 -11.31
CA ASN A 219 11.30 -12.44 -9.89
C ASN A 219 10.77 -11.18 -9.20
N PHE A 220 11.30 -10.00 -9.52
CA PHE A 220 10.76 -8.74 -9.03
C PHE A 220 9.31 -8.50 -9.49
N LEU A 221 8.99 -8.78 -10.76
CA LEU A 221 7.64 -8.61 -11.31
C LEU A 221 6.60 -9.52 -10.64
N TYR A 222 6.95 -10.74 -10.21
CA TYR A 222 6.01 -11.56 -9.42
C TYR A 222 5.55 -10.82 -8.16
N LEU A 223 6.49 -10.21 -7.43
CA LEU A 223 6.16 -9.46 -6.21
C LEU A 223 5.41 -8.16 -6.53
N ASN A 224 5.86 -7.40 -7.54
CA ASN A 224 5.23 -6.15 -7.96
C ASN A 224 3.77 -6.36 -8.38
N VAL A 225 3.50 -7.35 -9.24
CA VAL A 225 2.16 -7.61 -9.75
C VAL A 225 1.25 -8.11 -8.62
N ALA A 226 1.69 -9.09 -7.83
CA ALA A 226 0.87 -9.62 -6.74
C ALA A 226 0.52 -8.54 -5.71
N MET A 227 1.47 -7.67 -5.35
CA MET A 227 1.20 -6.56 -4.44
C MET A 227 0.35 -5.45 -5.07
N THR A 228 0.45 -5.23 -6.38
CA THR A 228 -0.44 -4.29 -7.08
C THR A 228 -1.89 -4.76 -6.99
N ILE A 229 -2.12 -6.07 -7.15
CA ILE A 229 -3.45 -6.68 -6.99
C ILE A 229 -3.91 -6.60 -5.54
N PHE A 230 -3.09 -7.05 -4.57
CA PHE A 230 -3.46 -7.04 -3.15
C PHE A 230 -3.68 -5.66 -2.53
N LEU A 231 -3.20 -4.60 -3.18
CA LEU A 231 -3.38 -3.22 -2.70
C LEU A 231 -4.46 -2.45 -3.48
N SER A 232 -4.88 -2.95 -4.64
CA SER A 232 -5.87 -2.30 -5.49
C SER A 232 -7.25 -2.90 -5.28
N PRO A 233 -8.30 -2.09 -5.05
CA PRO A 233 -9.67 -2.58 -5.02
C PRO A 233 -10.21 -2.94 -6.42
N ASN A 234 -9.50 -2.57 -7.49
CA ASN A 234 -9.98 -2.71 -8.86
C ASN A 234 -9.56 -4.02 -9.53
N PHE A 235 -8.67 -4.80 -8.90
CA PHE A 235 -8.07 -6.00 -9.50
C PHE A 235 -8.43 -7.30 -8.76
N ASN A 236 -9.54 -7.29 -8.01
CA ASN A 236 -9.95 -8.43 -7.17
C ASN A 236 -10.17 -9.72 -7.96
N HIS A 237 -10.57 -9.62 -9.23
CA HIS A 237 -10.74 -10.78 -10.12
C HIS A 237 -9.43 -11.53 -10.42
N LEU A 238 -8.27 -10.91 -10.16
CA LEU A 238 -6.94 -11.52 -10.32
C LEU A 238 -6.34 -12.00 -8.98
N ALA A 239 -7.12 -12.03 -7.89
CA ALA A 239 -6.58 -12.33 -6.56
C ALA A 239 -5.99 -13.75 -6.45
N LEU A 240 -6.62 -14.74 -7.07
CA LEU A 240 -6.10 -16.11 -7.13
C LEU A 240 -4.82 -16.21 -7.96
N ASP A 241 -4.73 -15.45 -9.06
CA ASP A 241 -3.49 -15.35 -9.82
C ASP A 241 -2.39 -14.75 -8.94
N ALA A 242 -2.67 -13.66 -8.23
CA ALA A 242 -1.72 -13.02 -7.31
C ALA A 242 -1.23 -13.98 -6.21
N GLN A 243 -2.10 -14.83 -5.66
CA GLN A 243 -1.70 -15.90 -4.73
C GLN A 243 -0.69 -16.85 -5.37
N ALA A 244 -0.97 -17.34 -6.58
CA ALA A 244 -0.05 -18.19 -7.32
C ALA A 244 1.27 -17.47 -7.64
N LEU A 245 1.23 -16.18 -7.97
CA LEU A 245 2.42 -15.35 -8.19
C LEU A 245 3.28 -15.22 -6.93
N MET A 246 2.68 -15.10 -5.72
CA MET A 246 3.43 -15.07 -4.46
C MET A 246 4.15 -16.39 -4.18
N VAL A 247 3.48 -17.53 -4.38
CA VAL A 247 4.11 -18.84 -4.24
C VAL A 247 5.28 -18.98 -5.23
N ASN A 248 5.07 -18.58 -6.48
CA ASN A 248 6.11 -18.59 -7.51
C ASN A 248 7.26 -17.64 -7.17
N PHE A 249 6.97 -16.45 -6.64
CA PHE A 249 7.99 -15.53 -6.14
C PHE A 249 8.88 -16.20 -5.11
N VAL A 250 8.32 -16.84 -4.07
CA VAL A 250 9.11 -17.46 -3.01
C VAL A 250 9.96 -18.62 -3.54
N LYS A 251 9.38 -19.48 -4.40
CA LYS A 251 10.10 -20.59 -5.06
C LYS A 251 11.28 -20.07 -5.90
N GLN A 252 11.05 -19.06 -6.73
CA GLN A 252 12.09 -18.49 -7.60
C GLN A 252 13.12 -17.67 -6.80
N PHE A 253 12.70 -17.00 -5.73
CA PHE A 253 13.58 -16.31 -4.79
C PHE A 253 14.58 -17.31 -4.16
N GLY A 254 14.11 -18.47 -3.72
CA GLY A 254 14.96 -19.55 -3.20
C GLY A 254 15.99 -20.02 -4.21
N LYS A 255 15.59 -20.26 -5.46
CA LYS A 255 16.50 -20.66 -6.55
C LYS A 255 17.52 -19.57 -6.91
N LEU A 256 17.08 -18.31 -6.93
CA LEU A 256 17.87 -17.19 -7.42
C LEU A 256 18.86 -16.66 -6.37
N TYR A 257 18.37 -16.38 -5.16
CA TYR A 257 19.16 -15.80 -4.06
C TYR A 257 19.70 -16.87 -3.10
N GLY A 258 19.00 -18.01 -2.98
CA GLY A 258 19.35 -19.14 -2.12
C GLY A 258 18.43 -19.27 -0.91
N ASN A 259 18.13 -20.52 -0.54
CA ASN A 259 17.20 -20.89 0.54
C ASN A 259 17.49 -20.22 1.88
N LYS A 260 18.76 -20.01 2.23
CA LYS A 260 19.17 -19.28 3.45
C LYS A 260 18.60 -17.87 3.59
N PHE A 261 18.11 -17.25 2.51
CA PHE A 261 17.52 -15.92 2.54
C PHE A 261 16.00 -15.92 2.64
N ILE A 262 15.35 -17.09 2.57
CA ILE A 262 13.90 -17.25 2.80
C ILE A 262 13.65 -17.14 4.31
N SER A 263 13.63 -15.91 4.82
CA SER A 263 13.28 -15.64 6.22
C SER A 263 11.78 -15.82 6.45
N ASN A 264 11.37 -15.75 7.72
CA ASN A 264 9.95 -15.70 8.11
C ASN A 264 9.13 -14.72 7.25
N ASN A 265 9.61 -13.49 7.02
CA ASN A 265 8.91 -12.53 6.14
C ASN A 265 8.79 -12.97 4.67
N VAL A 266 9.79 -13.65 4.10
CA VAL A 266 9.73 -14.11 2.70
C VAL A 266 8.75 -15.28 2.59
N HIS A 267 8.77 -16.20 3.55
CA HIS A 267 7.82 -17.31 3.61
C HIS A 267 6.39 -16.80 3.82
N SER A 268 6.19 -15.82 4.70
CA SER A 268 4.87 -15.25 5.02
C SER A 268 4.12 -14.67 3.82
N LEU A 269 4.82 -14.37 2.70
CA LEU A 269 4.20 -13.87 1.49
C LEU A 269 3.15 -14.83 0.91
N ILE A 270 3.33 -16.15 1.08
CA ILE A 270 2.39 -17.15 0.56
C ILE A 270 1.05 -17.12 1.29
N HIS A 271 0.98 -16.46 2.45
CA HIS A 271 -0.20 -16.34 3.29
C HIS A 271 -0.90 -14.98 3.17
N LEU A 272 -0.36 -14.03 2.41
CA LEU A 272 -0.97 -12.70 2.26
C LEU A 272 -2.34 -12.73 1.59
N TYR A 273 -2.59 -13.74 0.75
CA TYR A 273 -3.90 -13.94 0.14
C TYR A 273 -4.99 -14.15 1.20
N ASP A 274 -4.69 -14.87 2.29
CA ASP A 274 -5.68 -15.14 3.35
C ASP A 274 -6.15 -13.82 4.02
N ASP A 275 -5.24 -12.85 4.20
CA ASP A 275 -5.60 -11.52 4.71
C ASP A 275 -6.34 -10.68 3.67
N TYR A 276 -5.93 -10.77 2.39
CA TYR A 276 -6.61 -10.06 1.31
C TYR A 276 -8.05 -10.56 1.11
N GLU A 277 -8.26 -11.87 1.17
CA GLU A 277 -9.59 -12.49 1.04
C GLU A 277 -10.52 -12.03 2.18
N LYS A 278 -9.98 -11.87 3.39
CA LYS A 278 -10.75 -11.43 4.56
C LYS A 278 -11.03 -9.93 4.60
N TYR A 279 -10.02 -9.09 4.31
CA TYR A 279 -10.11 -7.64 4.54
C TYR A 279 -10.15 -6.79 3.26
N GLY A 280 -10.01 -7.41 2.09
CA GLY A 280 -9.80 -6.72 0.83
C GLY A 280 -8.39 -6.14 0.74
N SER A 281 -8.26 -4.89 0.28
CA SER A 281 -6.94 -4.25 0.13
C SER A 281 -6.14 -4.28 1.43
N LEU A 282 -4.88 -4.75 1.36
CA LEU A 282 -4.00 -4.86 2.53
C LEU A 282 -3.70 -3.51 3.19
N ASP A 283 -4.01 -2.37 2.54
CA ASP A 283 -3.97 -1.04 3.18
C ASP A 283 -4.92 -0.91 4.38
N GLN A 284 -6.03 -1.66 4.40
CA GLN A 284 -7.01 -1.61 5.48
C GLN A 284 -6.47 -2.18 6.79
N VAL A 285 -5.57 -3.17 6.71
CA VAL A 285 -4.99 -3.87 7.86
C VAL A 285 -3.49 -3.60 8.02
N SER A 286 -3.06 -2.40 7.66
CA SER A 286 -1.66 -1.99 7.68
C SER A 286 -1.26 -1.10 8.84
N CYS A 287 0.00 -1.21 9.26
CA CYS A 287 0.56 -0.41 10.34
C CYS A 287 0.83 1.07 9.98
N PHE A 288 0.66 1.48 8.70
CA PHE A 288 0.96 2.84 8.24
C PHE A 288 0.19 3.92 9.03
N LYS A 289 -1.12 3.73 9.24
CA LYS A 289 -1.97 4.70 9.96
C LYS A 289 -1.51 4.86 11.41
N PHE A 290 -1.20 3.75 12.07
CA PHE A 290 -0.75 3.73 13.46
C PHE A 290 0.65 4.37 13.63
N GLU A 291 1.60 4.08 12.74
CA GLU A 291 2.93 4.70 12.79
C GLU A 291 2.89 6.21 12.52
N ASN A 292 2.07 6.64 11.56
CA ASN A 292 1.89 8.06 11.27
C ASN A 292 1.29 8.78 12.48
N TYR A 293 0.29 8.17 13.14
CA TYR A 293 -0.32 8.73 14.35
C TYR A 293 0.63 8.71 15.56
N MET A 294 1.50 7.71 15.67
CA MET A 294 2.51 7.61 16.73
C MET A 294 3.41 8.86 16.79
N SER A 295 3.71 9.47 15.64
CA SER A 295 4.45 10.74 15.63
C SER A 295 3.69 11.88 16.30
N LYS A 296 2.35 11.92 16.19
CA LYS A 296 1.51 12.90 16.90
C LYS A 296 1.55 12.65 18.40
N LEU A 297 1.39 11.39 18.83
CA LEU A 297 1.47 11.01 20.25
C LEU A 297 2.83 11.37 20.86
N LYS A 298 3.93 11.09 20.17
CA LYS A 298 5.29 11.44 20.63
C LYS A 298 5.47 12.95 20.87
N LYS A 299 4.82 13.81 20.07
CA LYS A 299 4.87 15.27 20.27
C LYS A 299 4.08 15.74 21.50
N MET A 300 3.12 14.96 21.98
CA MET A 300 2.38 15.26 23.22
C MET A 300 3.22 14.97 24.47
N VAL A 301 4.23 14.11 24.36
CA VAL A 301 5.16 13.79 25.45
C VAL A 301 6.32 14.78 25.42
N ARG A 302 6.44 15.63 26.45
CA ARG A 302 7.53 16.61 26.57
C ARG A 302 8.70 16.11 27.41
N LYS A 303 8.41 15.29 28.42
CA LYS A 303 9.40 14.69 29.33
C LYS A 303 9.14 13.19 29.51
N ASN A 304 10.17 12.46 29.92
CA ASN A 304 10.09 11.00 30.11
C ASN A 304 9.22 10.58 31.30
N GLU A 305 8.87 11.52 32.19
CA GLU A 305 8.05 11.25 33.37
C GLU A 305 6.56 11.18 33.01
N LYS A 306 5.85 10.11 33.40
CA LYS A 306 4.39 9.97 33.23
C LYS A 306 3.90 10.25 31.79
N PRO A 307 4.46 9.55 30.77
CA PRO A 307 4.17 9.84 29.36
C PRO A 307 2.69 9.60 29.01
N LEU A 308 2.06 8.58 29.58
CA LEU A 308 0.64 8.30 29.34
C LEU A 308 -0.26 9.43 29.85
N GLN A 309 -0.03 9.89 31.08
CA GLN A 309 -0.81 10.98 31.68
C GLN A 309 -0.62 12.29 30.90
N GLN A 310 0.57 12.57 30.39
CA GLN A 310 0.81 13.71 29.51
C GLN A 310 -0.03 13.63 28.24
N VAL A 311 -0.05 12.48 27.57
CA VAL A 311 -0.85 12.24 26.36
C VAL A 311 -2.33 12.39 26.65
N VAL A 312 -2.85 11.75 27.70
CA VAL A 312 -4.28 11.79 28.07
C VAL A 312 -4.73 13.22 28.37
N LYS A 313 -3.98 13.96 29.19
CA LYS A 313 -4.31 15.36 29.51
C LYS A 313 -4.30 16.24 28.26
N ARG A 314 -3.28 16.09 27.40
CA ARG A 314 -3.17 16.86 26.15
C ARG A 314 -4.29 16.54 25.16
N TYR A 315 -4.68 15.28 25.07
CA TYR A 315 -5.80 14.85 24.23
C TYR A 315 -7.12 15.45 24.74
N TRP A 316 -7.34 15.43 26.05
CA TRP A 316 -8.54 16.02 26.67
C TRP A 316 -8.61 17.54 26.44
N GLU A 317 -7.50 18.26 26.60
CA GLU A 317 -7.41 19.69 26.23
C GLU A 317 -7.83 19.95 24.77
N GLN A 318 -7.36 19.10 23.83
CA GLN A 318 -7.69 19.23 22.41
C GLN A 318 -9.17 18.94 22.11
N CYS A 319 -9.77 17.97 22.79
CA CYS A 319 -11.20 17.69 22.67
C CYS A 319 -12.02 18.90 23.13
N ASN A 320 -11.73 19.44 24.31
CA ASN A 320 -12.49 20.55 24.88
C ASN A 320 -12.40 21.81 24.00
N LEU A 321 -11.21 22.12 23.46
CA LEU A 321 -11.05 23.27 22.55
C LEU A 321 -11.79 23.12 21.22
N LYS A 322 -12.05 21.88 20.76
CA LYS A 322 -12.82 21.63 19.54
C LYS A 322 -14.32 21.70 19.77
N PHE A 323 -14.79 21.29 20.95
CA PHE A 323 -16.20 21.38 21.32
C PHE A 323 -16.71 22.84 21.36
N ASP A 324 -15.85 23.79 21.72
CA ASP A 324 -16.23 25.22 21.74
C ASP A 324 -16.35 25.86 20.34
N HIS A 325 -15.85 25.22 19.26
CA HIS A 325 -15.79 25.84 17.94
C HIS A 325 -16.58 25.17 16.82
N GLU A 326 -17.13 23.96 17.00
CA GLU A 326 -17.85 23.26 15.93
C GLU A 326 -19.08 22.48 16.44
N THR A 327 -20.17 23.19 16.76
CA THR A 327 -21.51 22.58 16.72
C THR A 327 -22.04 22.65 15.29
N THR A 328 -21.51 21.83 14.39
CA THR A 328 -22.20 21.33 13.18
C THR A 328 -21.32 20.29 12.48
N MET A 329 -21.16 19.10 13.07
CA MET A 329 -20.84 17.92 12.27
C MET A 329 -22.11 17.48 11.54
N TYR A 330 -22.41 18.17 10.43
CA TYR A 330 -23.26 17.60 9.41
C TYR A 330 -22.56 16.35 8.88
N PHE A 331 -23.12 15.17 9.20
CA PHE A 331 -22.91 13.97 8.40
C PHE A 331 -23.62 14.18 7.05
N ASN A 332 -23.11 15.10 6.23
CA ASN A 332 -23.55 15.24 4.86
C ASN A 332 -22.93 14.11 4.05
N ASN A 333 -23.68 13.02 3.94
CA ASN A 333 -23.63 12.07 2.84
C ASN A 333 -24.12 12.73 1.53
N ASP A 334 -23.66 13.95 1.26
CA ASP A 334 -24.05 14.70 0.06
C ASP A 334 -22.99 14.50 -1.01
N ASN A 335 -23.42 13.97 -2.16
CA ASN A 335 -22.72 13.92 -3.44
C ASN A 335 -21.53 14.89 -3.52
N ILE A 336 -20.31 14.38 -3.37
CA ILE A 336 -19.07 15.16 -3.35
C ILE A 336 -18.95 15.87 -4.71
N ARG A 337 -19.30 17.16 -4.74
CA ARG A 337 -19.19 17.98 -5.94
C ARG A 337 -17.70 18.21 -6.25
N PRO A 338 -17.30 18.21 -7.53
CA PRO A 338 -15.96 18.62 -7.92
C PRO A 338 -15.61 20.00 -7.37
N LYS A 339 -14.42 20.15 -6.79
CA LYS A 339 -13.89 21.43 -6.34
C LYS A 339 -12.84 21.92 -7.32
N PHE A 340 -12.96 23.18 -7.72
CA PHE A 340 -12.05 23.83 -8.67
C PHE A 340 -11.27 24.93 -7.96
N GLU A 341 -9.95 24.98 -8.18
CA GLU A 341 -9.08 25.97 -7.56
C GLU A 341 -8.11 26.60 -8.58
N LYS A 342 -7.61 27.79 -8.22
CA LYS A 342 -6.62 28.58 -8.98
C LYS A 342 -7.09 28.94 -10.39
N LEU A 343 -7.89 30.00 -10.50
CA LEU A 343 -8.32 30.56 -11.78
C LEU A 343 -7.11 30.95 -12.66
N HIS A 344 -7.26 30.80 -13.97
CA HIS A 344 -6.30 31.28 -14.96
C HIS A 344 -6.95 31.54 -16.33
N THR A 345 -6.16 32.07 -17.26
CA THR A 345 -6.57 32.35 -18.65
C THR A 345 -5.60 31.78 -19.69
N GLU A 346 -4.54 31.10 -19.25
CA GLU A 346 -3.42 30.62 -20.08
C GLU A 346 -3.67 29.27 -20.79
N GLY A 347 -4.81 28.62 -20.54
CA GLY A 347 -5.09 27.29 -21.06
C GLY A 347 -5.67 27.31 -22.48
N PRO A 348 -5.47 26.25 -23.27
CA PRO A 348 -6.10 26.14 -24.58
C PRO A 348 -7.62 26.09 -24.45
N LEU A 349 -8.33 26.83 -25.30
CA LEU A 349 -9.77 26.74 -25.47
C LEU A 349 -10.06 26.27 -26.89
N ILE A 350 -10.90 25.24 -27.01
CA ILE A 350 -11.46 24.80 -28.29
C ILE A 350 -12.89 25.34 -28.44
N ARG A 351 -13.54 25.06 -29.57
CA ARG A 351 -14.93 25.50 -29.83
C ARG A 351 -15.82 25.20 -28.62
N ASP A 352 -16.67 26.17 -28.25
CA ASP A 352 -17.65 26.09 -27.16
C ASP A 352 -17.07 26.05 -25.73
N MET A 353 -15.74 26.14 -25.58
CA MET A 353 -15.06 26.28 -24.29
C MET A 353 -14.88 27.76 -23.94
N ALA A 354 -15.13 28.10 -22.68
CA ALA A 354 -15.01 29.45 -22.17
C ALA A 354 -14.41 29.47 -20.76
N SER A 355 -14.11 30.69 -20.30
CA SER A 355 -13.84 30.94 -18.88
C SER A 355 -15.09 30.66 -18.03
N PRO A 356 -14.93 30.31 -16.74
CA PRO A 356 -13.68 30.21 -15.99
C PRO A 356 -12.81 28.99 -16.37
N GLN A 357 -11.48 29.15 -16.25
CA GLN A 357 -10.51 28.05 -16.36
C GLN A 357 -9.77 27.88 -15.03
N TYR A 358 -9.38 26.64 -14.69
CA TYR A 358 -8.83 26.28 -13.39
C TYR A 358 -7.55 25.46 -13.50
N LYS A 359 -6.55 25.77 -12.66
CA LYS A 359 -5.29 25.02 -12.63
C LYS A 359 -5.38 23.73 -11.81
N ILE A 360 -6.42 23.56 -10.99
CA ILE A 360 -6.59 22.44 -10.07
C ILE A 360 -8.03 21.94 -10.08
N LEU A 361 -8.18 20.62 -10.21
CA LEU A 361 -9.42 19.89 -10.00
C LEU A 361 -9.24 18.92 -8.83
N ILE A 362 -10.11 19.01 -7.84
CA ILE A 362 -10.15 18.12 -6.67
C ILE A 362 -11.46 17.34 -6.73
N LEU A 363 -11.33 16.03 -6.90
CA LEU A 363 -12.36 15.03 -6.68
C LEU A 363 -12.03 14.29 -5.39
N GLU A 364 -12.97 13.49 -4.86
CA GLU A 364 -12.81 12.78 -3.58
C GLU A 364 -11.44 12.09 -3.42
N LYS A 365 -11.02 11.33 -4.42
CA LYS A 365 -9.76 10.56 -4.40
C LYS A 365 -8.72 11.03 -5.44
N ILE A 366 -9.08 11.98 -6.30
CA ILE A 366 -8.24 12.39 -7.43
C ILE A 366 -7.99 13.89 -7.36
N ILE A 367 -6.72 14.28 -7.30
CA ILE A 367 -6.30 15.67 -7.40
C ILE A 367 -5.50 15.84 -8.69
N ILE A 368 -6.01 16.62 -9.64
CA ILE A 368 -5.31 16.96 -10.88
C ILE A 368 -4.77 18.39 -10.77
N LYS A 369 -3.50 18.58 -11.17
CA LYS A 369 -2.85 19.89 -11.21
C LYS A 369 -2.22 20.08 -12.58
N ILE A 370 -2.86 20.84 -13.47
CA ILE A 370 -2.39 20.99 -14.86
C ILE A 370 -1.06 21.77 -14.96
N HIS A 371 -0.75 22.58 -13.95
CA HIS A 371 0.51 23.32 -13.85
C HIS A 371 1.69 22.47 -13.39
N SER A 372 1.45 21.21 -13.01
CA SER A 372 2.49 20.24 -12.68
C SER A 372 2.34 19.03 -13.59
N ASP A 373 3.33 18.84 -14.46
CA ASP A 373 3.27 17.79 -15.50
C ASP A 373 2.95 16.41 -14.91
N SER A 374 3.65 16.01 -13.84
CA SER A 374 3.45 14.72 -13.18
C SER A 374 2.08 14.53 -12.55
N ASP A 375 1.33 15.60 -12.26
CA ASP A 375 -0.01 15.56 -11.69
C ASP A 375 -1.13 15.70 -12.73
N SER A 376 -0.78 15.75 -14.02
CA SER A 376 -1.70 16.06 -15.12
C SER A 376 -2.22 14.85 -15.90
N TYR A 377 -1.90 13.63 -15.47
CA TYR A 377 -2.26 12.40 -16.21
C TYR A 377 -3.38 11.62 -15.51
N ALA A 378 -4.37 11.17 -16.29
CA ALA A 378 -5.46 10.34 -15.80
C ALA A 378 -6.01 9.44 -16.93
N SER A 379 -6.80 8.43 -16.56
CA SER A 379 -7.63 7.70 -17.50
C SER A 379 -9.05 8.24 -17.53
N VAL A 380 -9.62 8.27 -18.72
CA VAL A 380 -11.04 8.53 -18.98
C VAL A 380 -11.66 7.30 -19.61
N ASN A 381 -12.91 7.01 -19.26
CA ASN A 381 -13.68 5.95 -19.91
C ASN A 381 -14.84 6.59 -20.67
N THR A 382 -14.86 6.40 -21.98
CA THR A 382 -15.93 6.86 -22.87
C THR A 382 -16.39 5.69 -23.72
N ASN A 383 -17.70 5.40 -23.72
CA ASN A 383 -18.29 4.33 -24.53
C ASN A 383 -17.64 2.94 -24.34
N GLY A 384 -17.12 2.65 -23.15
CA GLY A 384 -16.47 1.37 -22.83
C GLY A 384 -14.97 1.33 -23.13
N GLU A 385 -14.42 2.36 -23.78
CA GLU A 385 -12.98 2.46 -24.07
C GLU A 385 -12.25 3.29 -23.01
N THR A 386 -11.18 2.73 -22.46
CA THR A 386 -10.31 3.43 -21.50
C THR A 386 -9.16 4.10 -22.24
N ASN A 387 -9.11 5.43 -22.18
CA ASN A 387 -8.06 6.24 -22.78
C ASN A 387 -7.20 6.88 -21.69
N ILE A 388 -5.88 6.82 -21.83
CA ILE A 388 -4.95 7.56 -20.96
C ILE A 388 -4.72 8.93 -21.60
N ILE A 389 -4.92 9.99 -20.82
CA ILE A 389 -4.86 11.36 -21.30
C ILE A 389 -3.91 12.20 -20.45
N LYS A 390 -3.28 13.18 -21.10
CA LYS A 390 -2.68 14.34 -20.45
C LYS A 390 -3.69 15.47 -20.44
N ILE A 391 -4.07 15.89 -19.25
CA ILE A 391 -5.00 16.99 -19.02
C ILE A 391 -4.24 18.31 -19.19
N VAL A 392 -4.66 19.11 -20.17
CA VAL A 392 -4.04 20.39 -20.50
C VAL A 392 -4.85 21.59 -20.04
N ASN A 393 -6.16 21.43 -19.79
CA ASN A 393 -7.00 22.49 -19.26
C ASN A 393 -8.23 21.95 -18.51
N ILE A 394 -8.78 22.75 -17.61
CA ILE A 394 -10.07 22.53 -16.94
C ILE A 394 -10.87 23.82 -17.13
N CYS A 395 -11.99 23.77 -17.85
CA CYS A 395 -12.70 24.99 -18.26
C CYS A 395 -14.22 24.77 -18.33
N TYR A 396 -14.96 25.85 -18.53
CA TYR A 396 -16.41 25.80 -18.69
C TYR A 396 -16.81 25.51 -20.14
N ASN A 397 -17.78 24.62 -20.34
CA ASN A 397 -18.42 24.39 -21.64
C ASN A 397 -19.75 25.15 -21.70
N SER A 398 -19.84 26.11 -22.62
CA SER A 398 -21.00 27.00 -22.76
C SER A 398 -22.27 26.28 -23.22
N LEU A 399 -22.14 25.20 -24.00
CA LEU A 399 -23.28 24.41 -24.49
C LEU A 399 -23.82 23.47 -23.41
N LEU A 400 -22.93 22.74 -22.74
CA LEU A 400 -23.31 21.78 -21.68
C LEU A 400 -23.61 22.45 -20.34
N LYS A 401 -23.29 23.75 -20.21
CA LYS A 401 -23.44 24.56 -19.00
C LYS A 401 -22.78 23.93 -17.76
N LYS A 402 -21.59 23.38 -17.94
CA LYS A 402 -20.82 22.71 -16.87
C LYS A 402 -19.33 22.72 -17.14
N GLU A 403 -18.53 22.50 -16.11
CA GLU A 403 -17.09 22.33 -16.21
C GLU A 403 -16.73 21.00 -16.88
N VAL A 404 -15.70 21.05 -17.71
CA VAL A 404 -15.17 19.93 -18.50
C VAL A 404 -13.65 19.93 -18.45
N ILE A 405 -13.06 18.86 -18.97
CA ILE A 405 -11.62 18.68 -19.04
C ILE A 405 -11.20 18.65 -20.50
N LEU A 406 -10.13 19.38 -20.82
CA LEU A 406 -9.45 19.30 -22.10
C LEU A 406 -8.12 18.59 -21.94
N GLY A 407 -7.75 17.76 -22.90
CA GLY A 407 -6.46 17.10 -22.90
C GLY A 407 -6.13 16.39 -24.20
N ARG A 408 -5.02 15.66 -24.17
CA ARG A 408 -4.50 14.90 -25.30
C ARG A 408 -4.40 13.44 -24.91
N LYS A 409 -4.93 12.55 -25.74
CA LYS A 409 -4.80 11.09 -25.53
C LYS A 409 -3.45 10.61 -26.01
N PHE A 410 -2.96 9.51 -25.44
CA PHE A 410 -1.84 8.78 -26.02
C PHE A 410 -2.34 7.96 -27.20
N GLU A 411 -1.67 8.06 -28.35
CA GLU A 411 -2.02 7.31 -29.57
C GLU A 411 -1.48 5.89 -29.50
N THR A 412 -0.30 5.70 -28.91
CA THR A 412 0.30 4.38 -28.71
C THR A 412 0.11 3.96 -27.26
N VAL A 413 -0.65 2.89 -27.05
CA VAL A 413 -0.89 2.28 -25.73
C VAL A 413 -0.70 0.77 -25.85
N GLU A 414 0.41 0.27 -25.31
CA GLU A 414 0.81 -1.13 -25.42
C GLU A 414 1.03 -1.77 -24.05
N CYS A 415 0.99 -3.10 -23.99
CA CYS A 415 1.43 -3.82 -22.79
C CYS A 415 2.91 -3.53 -22.51
N PHE A 416 3.23 -3.04 -21.30
CA PHE A 416 4.61 -2.86 -20.84
C PHE A 416 5.36 -4.20 -20.68
N PHE A 417 4.68 -5.22 -20.14
CA PHE A 417 5.16 -6.60 -20.10
C PHE A 417 4.02 -7.59 -20.29
N LYS A 418 4.36 -8.80 -20.78
CA LYS A 418 3.42 -9.91 -21.00
C LYS A 418 3.51 -11.02 -19.93
N LYS A 419 4.55 -10.98 -19.11
CA LYS A 419 4.78 -11.93 -18.00
C LYS A 419 5.08 -11.13 -16.73
N PRO A 420 4.62 -11.56 -15.54
CA PRO A 420 3.95 -12.83 -15.29
C PRO A 420 2.49 -12.91 -15.76
N ILE A 421 1.81 -11.77 -15.85
CA ILE A 421 0.52 -11.58 -16.54
C ILE A 421 0.67 -10.40 -17.51
N LYS A 422 -0.34 -10.10 -18.33
CA LYS A 422 -0.28 -8.89 -19.17
C LYS A 422 -0.42 -7.67 -18.27
N SER A 423 0.53 -6.76 -18.37
CA SER A 423 0.49 -5.46 -17.66
C SER A 423 -0.80 -4.67 -17.91
N SER A 424 -1.45 -4.84 -19.07
CA SER A 424 -2.77 -4.27 -19.36
C SER A 424 -3.86 -4.71 -18.38
N ASP A 425 -3.76 -5.92 -17.85
CA ASP A 425 -4.79 -6.51 -16.96
C ASP A 425 -4.78 -5.82 -15.58
N ILE A 426 -3.66 -5.17 -15.24
CA ILE A 426 -3.49 -4.32 -14.06
C ILE A 426 -3.39 -2.83 -14.42
N GLY A 427 -3.82 -2.46 -15.63
CA GLY A 427 -3.88 -1.08 -16.10
C GLY A 427 -2.52 -0.40 -16.33
N VAL A 428 -1.43 -1.16 -16.42
CA VAL A 428 -0.07 -0.66 -16.66
C VAL A 428 0.27 -0.74 -18.16
N TYR A 429 0.66 0.38 -18.73
CA TYR A 429 0.89 0.48 -20.17
C TYR A 429 2.21 1.18 -20.51
N LYS A 430 2.83 0.74 -21.60
CA LYS A 430 3.84 1.50 -22.31
C LYS A 430 3.11 2.47 -23.23
N ILE A 431 3.38 3.77 -23.05
CA ILE A 431 2.67 4.86 -23.72
C ILE A 431 3.63 5.78 -24.45
N SER A 432 3.26 6.21 -25.65
CA SER A 432 4.00 7.19 -26.45
C SER A 432 3.07 7.94 -27.39
N ASN A 433 3.55 9.07 -27.92
CA ASN A 433 2.87 9.91 -28.90
C ASN A 433 1.55 10.51 -28.41
N TYR A 434 1.51 11.83 -28.21
CA TYR A 434 0.25 12.53 -27.93
C TYR A 434 -0.55 12.74 -29.21
N SER A 435 -1.87 12.66 -29.09
CA SER A 435 -2.78 13.15 -30.13
C SER A 435 -2.47 14.61 -30.47
N LYS A 436 -2.47 14.92 -31.77
CA LYS A 436 -2.28 16.32 -32.23
C LYS A 436 -3.43 17.22 -31.78
N LYS A 437 -4.65 16.67 -31.74
CA LYS A 437 -5.86 17.39 -31.34
C LYS A 437 -6.05 17.34 -29.83
N VAL A 438 -6.50 18.46 -29.27
CA VAL A 438 -7.04 18.53 -27.91
C VAL A 438 -8.52 18.16 -27.98
N GLU A 439 -8.91 17.18 -27.18
CA GLU A 439 -10.29 16.66 -27.10
C GLU A 439 -10.90 17.07 -25.75
N MET A 440 -12.24 17.09 -25.70
CA MET A 440 -13.02 17.41 -24.50
C MET A 440 -13.58 16.13 -23.89
N TRP A 441 -13.48 16.00 -22.56
CA TRP A 441 -14.10 14.94 -21.77
C TRP A 441 -14.90 15.51 -20.61
N ASN A 442 -15.94 14.78 -20.18
CA ASN A 442 -16.66 15.15 -18.97
C ASN A 442 -15.81 14.78 -17.74
N ILE A 443 -15.95 15.56 -16.67
CA ILE A 443 -15.29 15.26 -15.40
C ILE A 443 -15.71 13.88 -14.85
N GLY A 444 -16.97 13.48 -15.08
CA GLY A 444 -17.49 12.15 -14.67
C GLY A 444 -16.87 10.98 -15.43
N ASP A 445 -16.18 11.23 -16.55
CA ASP A 445 -15.51 10.19 -17.33
C ASP A 445 -14.15 9.80 -16.71
N LEU A 446 -13.60 10.65 -15.83
CA LEU A 446 -12.34 10.35 -15.12
C LEU A 446 -12.49 9.13 -14.22
N LYS A 447 -11.53 8.21 -14.32
CA LYS A 447 -11.51 6.98 -13.50
C LYS A 447 -10.36 6.95 -12.52
N VAL A 448 -9.12 7.05 -13.00
CA VAL A 448 -7.93 6.88 -12.17
C VAL A 448 -6.84 7.85 -12.58
N LYS A 449 -6.12 8.41 -11.61
CA LYS A 449 -4.92 9.21 -11.86
C LYS A 449 -3.74 8.31 -12.22
N TYR A 450 -2.91 8.73 -13.17
CA TYR A 450 -1.76 7.95 -13.64
C TYR A 450 -0.44 8.58 -13.22
N ALA A 451 0.50 7.76 -12.76
CA ALA A 451 1.91 8.10 -12.70
C ALA A 451 2.56 7.72 -14.03
N VAL A 452 3.07 8.71 -14.76
CA VAL A 452 3.73 8.52 -16.07
C VAL A 452 5.23 8.70 -15.91
N LEU A 453 5.98 7.61 -16.05
CA LEU A 453 7.42 7.57 -15.79
C LEU A 453 8.18 7.25 -17.09
N PRO A 454 9.14 8.07 -17.54
CA PRO A 454 9.88 7.80 -18.77
C PRO A 454 10.79 6.57 -18.65
N ILE A 455 10.82 5.77 -19.71
CA ILE A 455 11.84 4.72 -19.90
C ILE A 455 12.86 5.09 -20.98
N ASP A 456 12.47 5.97 -21.90
CA ASP A 456 13.25 6.50 -23.02
C ASP A 456 12.77 7.94 -23.35
N GLU A 457 13.37 8.61 -24.33
CA GLU A 457 13.04 10.01 -24.69
C GLU A 457 11.57 10.21 -25.06
N ASN A 458 10.99 9.30 -25.84
CA ASN A 458 9.62 9.41 -26.36
C ASN A 458 8.65 8.37 -25.77
N VAL A 459 9.12 7.55 -24.83
CA VAL A 459 8.37 6.41 -24.32
C VAL A 459 8.32 6.45 -22.80
N SER A 460 7.11 6.37 -22.27
CA SER A 460 6.85 6.32 -20.83
C SER A 460 6.06 5.08 -20.46
N VAL A 461 6.05 4.77 -19.16
CA VAL A 461 5.18 3.77 -18.57
C VAL A 461 4.14 4.50 -17.73
N GLY A 462 2.87 4.34 -18.11
CA GLY A 462 1.73 4.80 -17.34
C GLY A 462 1.28 3.72 -16.36
N THR A 463 1.29 4.05 -15.07
CA THR A 463 0.82 3.16 -13.99
C THR A 463 -0.31 3.84 -13.22
N PRO A 464 -1.45 3.17 -12.98
CA PRO A 464 -2.54 3.74 -12.20
C PRO A 464 -2.07 3.95 -10.75
N ILE A 465 -2.37 5.12 -10.20
CA ILE A 465 -2.10 5.40 -8.79
C ILE A 465 -3.16 4.67 -7.96
N ILE A 466 -2.74 3.59 -7.30
CA ILE A 466 -3.59 2.74 -6.47
C ILE A 466 -3.55 3.16 -4.99
N HIS A 467 -2.86 4.24 -4.65
CA HIS A 467 -2.76 4.75 -3.28
C HIS A 467 -3.42 6.12 -3.24
N PHE A 468 -4.60 6.16 -2.64
CA PHE A 468 -5.24 7.42 -2.30
C PHE A 468 -4.78 7.79 -0.90
N ASN A 469 -4.41 9.06 -0.70
CA ASN A 469 -4.03 9.57 0.61
C ASN A 469 -5.17 9.27 1.60
N ASN A 470 -4.96 8.27 2.46
CA ASN A 470 -5.74 8.07 3.68
C ASN A 470 -5.01 8.73 4.84
#